data_AF-A0A432HXB0-F1
#
_entry.id   AF-A0A432HXB0-F1
#
_cell.length_a   1.000
_cell.length_b   1.000
_cell.length_c   1.000
_cell.angle_alpha   90.00
_cell.angle_beta   90.00
_cell.angle_gamma   90.00
#
_symmetry.space_group_name_H-M   'P 1'
#
loop_
_entity.id
_entity.type
_entity.pdbx_description
1 polymer ?
#
loop_
_entity_poly.entity_id
_entity_poly.type
_entity_poly.pdbx_seq_one_letter_code
_entity_poly.pdbx_strand_id
1 'polypeptide(L)'
;MRRAGILCHITSLPGAPWHGTLGGHASEFVDLLAGYDIRVWQMLSVNPPDEYDSPYAATSAFAGCTALNDPHMSRQLIHSAVDEWVQKNSHWVEDWALYEVLKELFEGRPWTEWPEKLRYREPEALKEVIKDGLVQMPYYGRMRRQFEFKLDWDVLRAHARLRDVQL
;
A
#
# COMPACT_ATOMS: atom_id res chain seq x y z
N MET A 1 -19.91 7.67 -25.64
CA MET A 1 -19.38 6.31 -25.95
C MET A 1 -19.87 5.36 -24.87
N ARG A 2 -20.38 4.17 -25.21
CA ARG A 2 -20.80 3.15 -24.23
C ARG A 2 -19.58 2.28 -23.88
N ARG A 3 -19.40 1.94 -22.60
CA ARG A 3 -18.33 1.06 -22.12
C ARG A 3 -18.91 0.05 -21.13
N ALA A 4 -18.35 -1.16 -21.11
CA ALA A 4 -18.60 -2.17 -20.11
C ALA A 4 -17.42 -2.26 -19.12
N GLY A 5 -17.72 -2.69 -17.90
CA GLY A 5 -16.72 -2.85 -16.85
C GLY A 5 -16.99 -4.04 -15.95
N ILE A 6 -15.95 -4.52 -15.27
CA ILE A 6 -16.03 -5.55 -14.23
C ILE A 6 -15.61 -4.97 -12.89
N LEU A 7 -16.39 -5.28 -11.85
CA LEU A 7 -16.01 -5.08 -10.46
C LEU A 7 -15.35 -6.35 -9.93
N CYS A 8 -14.06 -6.28 -9.62
CA CYS A 8 -13.31 -7.38 -9.03
C CYS A 8 -12.16 -6.79 -8.21
N HIS A 9 -12.03 -7.12 -6.93
CA HIS A 9 -10.90 -6.61 -6.15
C HIS A 9 -9.65 -7.46 -6.41
N ILE A 10 -8.45 -6.85 -6.31
CA ILE A 10 -7.18 -7.54 -6.57
C ILE A 10 -7.01 -8.77 -5.68
N THR A 11 -7.45 -8.70 -4.42
CA THR A 11 -7.40 -9.85 -3.49
C THR A 11 -8.20 -11.06 -3.97
N SER A 12 -9.19 -10.87 -4.85
CA SER A 12 -10.02 -11.94 -5.41
C SER A 12 -9.40 -12.62 -6.63
N LEU A 13 -8.28 -12.09 -7.15
CA LEU A 13 -7.54 -12.76 -8.21
C LEU A 13 -6.80 -13.99 -7.65
N PRO A 14 -6.48 -14.98 -8.49
CA PRO A 14 -5.51 -16.02 -8.12
C PRO A 14 -4.17 -15.37 -7.74
N GLY A 15 -3.47 -15.91 -6.74
CA GLY A 15 -2.17 -15.35 -6.36
C GLY A 15 -1.68 -15.75 -4.96
N ALA A 16 -0.46 -15.31 -4.63
CA ALA A 16 0.32 -15.84 -3.52
C ALA A 16 0.32 -14.95 -2.26
N PRO A 17 0.41 -15.55 -1.05
CA PRO A 17 0.19 -16.97 -0.75
C PRO A 17 -1.30 -17.33 -0.53
N TRP A 18 -2.18 -16.36 -0.25
CA TRP A 18 -3.58 -16.61 0.11
C TRP A 18 -4.59 -15.66 -0.55
N HIS A 19 -4.11 -14.65 -1.28
CA HIS A 19 -4.93 -13.66 -1.98
C HIS A 19 -4.20 -13.21 -3.25
N GLY A 20 -4.94 -12.61 -4.19
CA GLY A 20 -4.34 -11.99 -5.36
C GLY A 20 -3.44 -10.79 -5.03
N THR A 21 -2.47 -10.54 -5.89
CA THR A 21 -1.42 -9.51 -5.76
C THR A 21 -1.39 -8.63 -7.01
N LEU A 22 -0.55 -7.59 -7.01
CA LEU A 22 -0.31 -6.71 -8.17
C LEU A 22 0.58 -7.36 -9.26
N GLY A 23 0.87 -8.65 -9.16
CA GLY A 23 1.78 -9.36 -10.05
C GLY A 23 1.16 -9.89 -11.34
N GLY A 24 1.64 -11.05 -11.79
CA GLY A 24 1.31 -11.63 -13.10
C GLY A 24 -0.19 -11.80 -13.33
N HIS A 25 -0.92 -12.34 -12.35
CA HIS A 25 -2.36 -12.55 -12.47
C HIS A 25 -3.18 -11.27 -12.61
N ALA A 26 -2.75 -10.15 -12.02
CA ALA A 26 -3.40 -8.86 -12.25
C ALA A 26 -3.19 -8.37 -13.70
N SER A 27 -2.01 -8.63 -14.26
CA SER A 27 -1.71 -8.30 -15.65
C SER A 27 -2.46 -9.21 -16.64
N GLU A 28 -2.54 -10.51 -16.34
CA GLU A 28 -3.37 -11.47 -17.10
C GLU A 28 -4.86 -11.10 -17.05
N PHE A 29 -5.35 -10.61 -15.91
CA PHE A 29 -6.74 -10.15 -15.79
C PHE A 29 -7.00 -8.93 -16.69
N VAL A 30 -6.08 -7.98 -16.75
CA VAL A 30 -6.15 -6.87 -17.72
C VAL A 30 -6.21 -7.39 -19.17
N ASP A 31 -5.38 -8.38 -19.51
CA ASP A 31 -5.35 -8.98 -20.86
C ASP A 31 -6.70 -9.65 -21.19
N LEU A 32 -7.28 -10.32 -20.21
CA LEU A 32 -8.60 -10.94 -20.31
C LEU A 32 -9.68 -9.89 -20.59
N LEU A 33 -9.74 -8.82 -19.80
CA LEU A 33 -10.70 -7.73 -19.99
C LEU A 33 -10.55 -7.10 -21.37
N ALA A 34 -9.31 -6.84 -21.78
CA ALA A 34 -8.99 -6.28 -23.09
C ALA A 34 -9.52 -7.16 -24.22
N GLY A 35 -9.30 -8.49 -24.13
CA GLY A 35 -9.74 -9.49 -25.08
C GLY A 35 -11.27 -9.63 -25.21
N TYR A 36 -12.03 -9.30 -24.17
CA TYR A 36 -13.50 -9.31 -24.18
C TYR A 36 -14.16 -7.95 -24.46
N ASP A 37 -13.39 -6.97 -24.93
CA ASP A 37 -13.86 -5.58 -25.14
C ASP A 37 -14.40 -4.90 -23.86
N ILE A 38 -13.94 -5.35 -22.69
CA ILE A 38 -14.23 -4.73 -21.40
C ILE A 38 -13.14 -3.68 -21.15
N ARG A 39 -13.55 -2.44 -20.88
CA ARG A 39 -12.65 -1.26 -20.87
C ARG A 39 -12.57 -0.57 -19.51
N VAL A 40 -13.24 -1.13 -18.49
CA VAL A 40 -13.22 -0.62 -17.12
C VAL A 40 -13.02 -1.79 -16.15
N TRP A 41 -12.03 -1.68 -15.29
CA TRP A 41 -11.83 -2.55 -14.14
C TRP A 41 -12.03 -1.73 -12.88
N GLN A 42 -13.18 -1.89 -12.24
CA GLN A 42 -13.46 -1.23 -10.97
C GLN A 42 -12.97 -2.11 -9.80
N MET A 43 -12.39 -1.46 -8.80
CA MET A 43 -11.92 -2.11 -7.57
C MET A 43 -12.52 -1.41 -6.34
N LEU A 44 -12.51 -2.13 -5.21
CA LEU A 44 -12.65 -1.53 -3.88
C LEU A 44 -11.41 -0.70 -3.55
N SER A 45 -11.42 -0.03 -2.39
CA SER A 45 -10.25 0.68 -1.86
C SER A 45 -9.04 -0.25 -1.74
N VAL A 46 -7.89 0.21 -2.22
CA VAL A 46 -6.60 -0.50 -2.14
C VAL A 46 -5.77 -0.08 -0.94
N ASN A 47 -6.38 0.62 0.02
CA ASN A 47 -5.71 1.06 1.24
C ASN A 47 -5.55 -0.11 2.24
N PRO A 48 -4.63 -0.03 3.22
CA PRO A 48 -4.50 -1.04 4.27
C PRO A 48 -5.84 -1.22 5.00
N PRO A 49 -6.41 -2.43 5.06
CA PRO A 49 -7.67 -2.67 5.75
C PRO A 49 -7.52 -2.58 7.28
N ASP A 50 -8.63 -2.63 8.00
CA ASP A 50 -8.62 -2.84 9.45
C ASP A 50 -8.26 -4.30 9.82
N GLU A 51 -8.32 -4.60 11.11
CA GLU A 51 -8.11 -5.94 11.66
C GLU A 51 -9.16 -6.98 11.23
N TYR A 52 -10.26 -6.54 10.59
CA TYR A 52 -11.33 -7.39 10.08
C TYR A 52 -11.33 -7.48 8.54
N ASP A 53 -10.22 -7.09 7.91
CA ASP A 53 -10.00 -7.11 6.46
C ASP A 53 -10.98 -6.24 5.65
N SER A 54 -11.58 -5.21 6.28
CA SER A 54 -12.47 -4.28 5.60
C SER A 54 -11.70 -3.19 4.84
N PRO A 55 -11.82 -3.09 3.51
CA PRO A 55 -11.15 -2.05 2.72
C PRO A 55 -11.73 -0.64 2.97
N TYR A 56 -12.87 -0.55 3.66
CA TYR A 56 -13.55 0.71 3.99
C TYR A 56 -13.23 1.23 5.38
N ALA A 57 -12.52 0.46 6.20
CA ALA A 57 -12.09 0.83 7.55
C ALA A 57 -10.56 1.03 7.62
N ALA A 58 -9.98 1.63 6.58
CA ALA A 58 -8.55 1.68 6.41
C ALA A 58 -7.82 2.50 7.49
N THR A 59 -6.59 2.09 7.84
CA THR A 59 -5.73 2.84 8.78
C THR A 59 -5.14 4.12 8.17
N SER A 60 -5.28 4.30 6.85
CA SER A 60 -4.80 5.47 6.11
C SER A 60 -5.68 5.76 4.90
N ALA A 61 -5.81 7.04 4.57
CA ALA A 61 -6.42 7.51 3.33
C ALA A 61 -5.45 7.49 2.14
N PHE A 62 -4.13 7.42 2.38
CA PHE A 62 -3.08 7.58 1.37
C PHE A 62 -2.27 6.31 1.10
N ALA A 63 -2.02 5.52 2.15
CA ALA A 63 -1.18 4.34 2.03
C ALA A 63 -1.86 3.27 1.17
N GLY A 64 -1.07 2.49 0.44
CA GLY A 64 -1.53 1.27 -0.22
C GLY A 64 -1.42 0.04 0.68
N CYS A 65 -2.26 -0.97 0.47
CA CYS A 65 -2.19 -2.24 1.16
C CYS A 65 -0.95 -3.02 0.70
N THR A 66 0.13 -2.98 1.48
CA THR A 66 1.41 -3.64 1.12
C THR A 66 1.31 -5.16 1.06
N ALA A 67 0.22 -5.76 1.56
CA ALA A 67 -0.04 -7.18 1.33
C ALA A 67 -0.24 -7.48 -0.16
N LEU A 68 -0.71 -6.52 -0.96
CA LEU A 68 -0.88 -6.67 -2.40
C LEU A 68 0.45 -6.70 -3.19
N ASN A 69 1.58 -6.39 -2.54
CA ASN A 69 2.89 -6.46 -3.18
C ASN A 69 3.20 -7.92 -3.56
N ASP A 70 3.58 -8.14 -4.82
CA ASP A 70 3.86 -9.49 -5.28
C ASP A 70 5.29 -9.92 -4.92
N PRO A 71 5.50 -11.05 -4.23
CA PRO A 71 6.84 -11.48 -3.82
C PRO A 71 7.73 -11.92 -4.99
N HIS A 72 7.15 -12.26 -6.14
CA HIS A 72 7.86 -12.69 -7.34
C HIS A 72 8.21 -11.54 -8.29
N MET A 73 7.69 -10.33 -8.03
CA MET A 73 8.09 -9.15 -8.79
C MET A 73 9.55 -8.77 -8.49
N SER A 74 10.38 -8.84 -9.54
CA SER A 74 11.76 -8.37 -9.50
C SER A 74 11.78 -6.85 -9.45
N ARG A 75 12.30 -6.30 -8.35
CA ARG A 75 12.44 -4.86 -8.12
C ARG A 75 13.90 -4.53 -7.94
N GLN A 76 14.45 -3.70 -8.83
CA GLN A 76 15.74 -3.07 -8.60
C GLN A 76 15.54 -1.83 -7.74
N LEU A 77 15.59 -2.01 -6.42
CA LEU A 77 15.45 -0.91 -5.49
C LEU A 77 16.79 -0.17 -5.36
N ILE A 78 16.80 1.06 -5.86
CA ILE A 78 17.90 2.00 -5.67
C ILE A 78 17.58 2.79 -4.40
N HIS A 79 18.46 2.75 -3.39
CA HIS A 79 18.22 3.42 -2.11
C HIS A 79 17.90 4.91 -2.27
N SER A 80 18.64 5.63 -3.12
CA SER A 80 18.36 7.05 -3.39
C SER A 80 16.95 7.30 -3.96
N ALA A 81 16.42 6.37 -4.77
CA ALA A 81 15.07 6.50 -5.31
C ALA A 81 14.00 6.30 -4.23
N VAL A 82 14.26 5.44 -3.24
CA VAL A 82 13.39 5.29 -2.07
C VAL A 82 13.39 6.60 -1.27
N ASP A 83 14.57 7.13 -0.97
CA ASP A 83 14.73 8.35 -0.17
C ASP A 83 14.07 9.57 -0.84
N GLU A 84 14.28 9.75 -2.16
CA GLU A 84 13.63 10.81 -2.94
C GLU A 84 12.10 10.68 -2.93
N TRP A 85 11.59 9.46 -3.06
CA TRP A 85 10.16 9.22 -3.01
C TRP A 85 9.58 9.48 -1.62
N VAL A 86 10.27 9.05 -0.56
CA VAL A 86 9.87 9.34 0.83
C VAL A 86 9.86 10.84 1.07
N GLN A 87 10.92 11.55 0.67
CA GLN A 87 11.00 13.01 0.82
C GLN A 87 9.81 13.71 0.14
N LYS A 88 9.47 13.30 -1.08
CA LYS A 88 8.32 13.84 -1.84
C LYS A 88 6.96 13.54 -1.20
N ASN A 89 6.87 12.45 -0.45
CA ASN A 89 5.63 11.96 0.18
C ASN A 89 5.62 12.11 1.70
N SER A 90 6.59 12.83 2.27
CA SER A 90 6.80 13.00 3.71
C SER A 90 5.58 13.55 4.45
N HIS A 91 4.73 14.32 3.76
CA HIS A 91 3.46 14.83 4.28
C HIS A 91 2.45 13.75 4.72
N TRP A 92 2.64 12.48 4.34
CA TRP A 92 1.78 11.37 4.80
C TRP A 92 2.56 10.09 5.14
N VAL A 93 3.63 9.76 4.42
CA VAL A 93 4.24 8.42 4.50
C VAL A 93 5.01 8.21 5.80
N GLU A 94 5.70 9.24 6.27
CA GLU A 94 6.42 9.22 7.54
C GLU A 94 5.44 9.07 8.70
N ASP A 95 4.38 9.87 8.71
CA ASP A 95 3.36 9.81 9.76
C ASP A 95 2.63 8.48 9.81
N TRP A 96 2.26 7.93 8.64
CA TRP A 96 1.64 6.60 8.57
C TRP A 96 2.59 5.49 9.01
N ALA A 97 3.85 5.52 8.56
CA ALA A 97 4.83 4.51 8.93
C ALA A 97 5.07 4.49 10.44
N LEU A 98 5.18 5.67 11.08
CA LEU A 98 5.34 5.75 12.52
C LEU A 98 4.07 5.30 13.26
N TYR A 99 2.90 5.72 12.79
CA TYR A 99 1.62 5.30 13.36
C TYR A 99 1.48 3.77 13.38
N GLU A 100 1.75 3.10 12.27
CA GLU A 100 1.64 1.64 12.16
C GLU A 100 2.60 0.93 13.11
N VAL A 101 3.85 1.39 13.19
CA VAL A 101 4.86 0.81 14.07
C VAL A 101 4.50 1.01 15.55
N LEU A 102 4.03 2.20 15.92
CA LEU A 102 3.57 2.46 17.28
C LEU A 102 2.30 1.68 17.61
N LYS A 103 1.39 1.50 16.66
CA LYS A 103 0.19 0.67 16.84
C LYS A 103 0.56 -0.78 17.13
N GLU A 104 1.53 -1.36 16.41
CA GLU A 104 2.06 -2.70 16.71
C GLU A 104 2.74 -2.74 18.09
N LEU A 105 3.59 -1.75 18.39
CA LEU A 105 4.29 -1.65 19.68
C LEU A 105 3.32 -1.54 20.87
N PHE A 106 2.17 -0.89 20.67
CA PHE A 106 1.12 -0.76 21.67
C PHE A 106 0.00 -1.79 21.53
N GLU A 107 0.29 -2.95 20.91
CA GLU A 107 -0.60 -4.13 20.86
C GLU A 107 -1.98 -3.82 20.23
N GLY A 108 -2.00 -2.95 19.22
CA GLY A 108 -3.21 -2.58 18.48
C GLY A 108 -4.06 -1.49 19.13
N ARG A 109 -3.72 -1.01 20.34
CA ARG A 109 -4.48 0.05 21.04
C ARG A 109 -4.65 1.30 20.18
N PRO A 110 -5.82 1.97 20.24
CA PRO A 110 -6.04 3.20 19.50
C PRO A 110 -5.10 4.31 19.99
N TRP A 111 -4.76 5.24 19.09
CA TRP A 111 -3.81 6.32 19.39
C TRP A 111 -4.24 7.21 20.56
N THR A 112 -5.54 7.29 20.82
CA THR A 112 -6.15 8.00 21.95
C THR A 112 -5.81 7.38 23.31
N GLU A 113 -5.20 6.20 23.36
CA GLU A 113 -4.76 5.52 24.58
C GLU A 113 -3.24 5.51 24.73
N TRP A 114 -2.49 5.98 23.73
CA TRP A 114 -1.03 6.01 23.77
C TRP A 114 -0.50 6.99 24.82
N PRO A 115 0.78 6.86 25.24
CA PRO A 115 1.43 7.84 26.12
C PRO A 115 1.23 9.27 25.63
N GLU A 116 0.99 10.19 26.57
CA GLU A 116 0.57 11.57 26.29
C GLU A 116 1.43 12.27 25.22
N LYS A 117 2.76 12.18 25.36
CA LYS A 117 3.71 12.81 24.42
C LYS A 117 3.59 12.28 23.00
N LEU A 118 3.31 11.00 22.83
CA LEU A 118 3.14 10.36 21.51
C LEU A 118 1.75 10.63 20.94
N ARG A 119 0.72 10.62 21.79
CA ARG A 119 -0.66 10.95 21.43
C ARG A 119 -0.78 12.38 20.90
N TYR A 120 -0.14 13.33 21.58
CA TYR A 120 -0.10 14.74 21.17
C TYR A 120 1.05 15.06 20.22
N ARG A 121 1.82 14.04 19.80
CA ARG A 121 2.86 14.16 18.77
C ARG A 121 3.90 15.23 19.10
N GLU A 122 4.35 15.27 20.35
CA GLU A 122 5.43 16.16 20.78
C GLU A 122 6.68 15.92 19.90
N PRO A 123 7.23 16.95 19.23
CA PRO A 123 8.31 16.76 18.26
C PRO A 123 9.54 16.04 18.83
N GLU A 124 9.89 16.32 20.08
CA GLU A 124 11.01 15.70 20.78
C GLU A 124 10.75 14.21 21.06
N ALA A 125 9.53 13.86 21.50
CA ALA A 125 9.15 12.48 21.76
C ALA A 125 9.11 11.64 20.48
N LEU A 126 8.64 12.20 19.36
CA LEU A 126 8.67 11.53 18.06
C LEU A 126 10.12 11.28 17.58
N LYS A 127 11.00 12.28 17.70
CA LYS A 127 12.42 12.13 17.34
C LYS A 127 13.14 11.11 18.23
N GLU A 128 12.77 11.02 19.50
CA GLU A 128 13.34 10.07 20.44
C GLU A 128 12.87 8.64 20.14
N VAL A 129 11.56 8.44 19.97
CA VAL A 129 11.00 7.09 19.73
C VAL A 129 11.47 6.49 18.40
N ILE A 130 11.67 7.31 17.36
CA ILE A 130 12.20 6.85 16.06
C ILE A 130 13.63 6.29 16.18
N LYS A 131 14.41 6.70 17.20
CA LYS A 131 15.77 6.19 17.42
C LYS A 131 15.80 4.84 18.13
N ASP A 132 14.68 4.43 18.72
CA ASP A 132 14.58 3.11 19.36
C ASP A 132 14.72 2.00 18.30
N GLY A 133 15.55 0.99 18.55
CA GLY A 133 15.82 -0.08 17.60
C GLY A 133 14.58 -0.91 17.23
N LEU A 134 13.61 -1.01 18.14
CA LEU A 134 12.32 -1.68 17.89
C LEU A 134 11.42 -0.87 16.96
N VAL A 135 11.66 0.44 16.82
CA VAL A 135 10.86 1.35 15.99
C VAL A 135 11.56 1.68 14.69
N GLN A 136 12.86 2.01 14.74
CA GLN A 136 13.63 2.50 13.61
C GLN A 136 13.58 1.56 12.40
N MET A 137 13.89 0.28 12.62
CA MET A 137 13.96 -0.70 11.53
C MET A 137 12.58 -0.95 10.88
N PRO A 138 11.50 -1.22 11.64
CA PRO A 138 10.16 -1.30 11.08
C PRO A 138 9.69 -0.01 10.41
N TYR A 139 10.04 1.16 10.95
CA TYR A 139 9.67 2.47 10.42
C TYR A 139 10.19 2.67 8.99
N TYR A 140 11.50 2.49 8.77
CA TYR A 140 12.07 2.54 7.42
C TYR A 140 11.57 1.40 6.53
N GLY A 141 11.34 0.22 7.10
CA GLY A 141 10.77 -0.93 6.38
C GLY A 141 9.36 -0.65 5.82
N ARG A 142 8.49 0.03 6.59
CA ARG A 142 7.14 0.44 6.16
C ARG A 142 7.20 1.40 4.98
N MET A 143 8.06 2.43 5.05
CA MET A 143 8.24 3.38 3.95
C MET A 143 8.75 2.70 2.68
N ARG A 144 9.74 1.80 2.81
CA ARG A 144 10.24 0.99 1.70
C ARG A 144 9.13 0.13 1.07
N ARG A 145 8.28 -0.52 1.88
CA ARG A 145 7.17 -1.35 1.37
C ARG A 145 6.09 -0.52 0.64
N GLN A 146 5.84 0.72 1.05
CA GLN A 146 4.97 1.64 0.30
C GLN A 146 5.58 2.03 -1.05
N PHE A 147 6.91 2.23 -1.11
CA PHE A 147 7.58 2.46 -2.39
C PHE A 147 7.48 1.24 -3.32
N GLU A 148 7.64 0.03 -2.79
CA GLU A 148 7.41 -1.21 -3.55
C GLU A 148 5.98 -1.30 -4.07
N PHE A 149 4.97 -1.02 -3.23
CA PHE A 149 3.57 -0.97 -3.64
C PHE A 149 3.36 0.02 -4.79
N LYS A 150 3.93 1.22 -4.67
CA LYS A 150 3.88 2.24 -5.73
C LYS A 150 4.45 1.70 -7.05
N LEU A 151 5.58 0.99 -7.01
CA LEU A 151 6.20 0.46 -8.22
C LEU A 151 5.31 -0.59 -8.89
N ASP A 152 4.79 -1.53 -8.11
CA ASP A 152 3.90 -2.58 -8.61
C ASP A 152 2.60 -1.99 -9.19
N TRP A 153 2.02 -1.02 -8.47
CA TRP A 153 0.82 -0.31 -8.90
C TRP A 153 1.05 0.46 -10.21
N ASP A 154 2.21 1.09 -10.37
CA ASP A 154 2.58 1.79 -11.60
C ASP A 154 2.74 0.83 -12.78
N VAL A 155 3.32 -0.35 -12.55
CA VAL A 155 3.44 -1.41 -13.58
C VAL A 155 2.04 -1.83 -14.05
N LEU A 156 1.14 -2.14 -13.12
CA LEU A 156 -0.24 -2.55 -13.47
C LEU A 156 -0.99 -1.43 -14.21
N ARG A 157 -0.90 -0.18 -13.75
CA ARG A 157 -1.52 0.97 -14.42
C ARG A 157 -0.98 1.19 -15.82
N ALA A 158 0.34 1.07 -16.00
CA ALA A 158 0.96 1.20 -17.32
C ALA A 158 0.48 0.09 -18.26
N HIS A 159 0.42 -1.15 -17.77
CA HIS A 159 -0.06 -2.31 -18.52
C HIS A 159 -1.52 -2.19 -18.94
N ALA A 160 -2.40 -1.73 -18.03
CA ALA A 160 -3.81 -1.45 -18.30
C ALA A 160 -3.97 -0.34 -19.35
N ARG A 161 -3.22 0.76 -19.22
CA ARG A 161 -3.23 1.86 -20.18
C ARG A 161 -2.81 1.42 -21.59
N LEU A 162 -1.80 0.56 -21.71
CA LEU A 162 -1.37 0.01 -23.00
C LEU A 162 -2.45 -0.83 -23.71
N ARG A 163 -3.45 -1.32 -22.96
CA ARG A 163 -4.54 -2.17 -23.43
C ARG A 163 -5.90 -1.47 -23.44
N ASP A 164 -5.91 -0.15 -23.24
CA ASP A 164 -7.12 0.66 -23.16
C ASP A 164 -8.11 0.19 -22.06
N VAL A 165 -7.58 -0.35 -20.96
CA VAL A 165 -8.37 -0.70 -19.77
C VAL A 165 -8.19 0.40 -18.73
N GLN A 166 -9.30 1.03 -18.35
CA GLN A 166 -9.34 2.02 -17.28
C GLN A 166 -9.45 1.30 -15.93
N LEU A 167 -8.54 1.61 -15.00
CA LEU A 167 -8.60 1.21 -13.59
C LEU A 167 -9.29 2.30 -12.74
#